data_AF-A0A7Y5QZF0-F1
#
_entry.id   AF-A0A7Y5QZF0-F1
#
_cell.length_a   1.000
_cell.length_b   1.000
_cell.length_c   1.000
_cell.angle_alpha   90.00
_cell.angle_beta   90.00
_cell.angle_gamma   90.00
#
_symmetry.space_group_name_H-M   'P 1'
#
loop_
_entity.id
_entity.type
_entity.pdbx_description
1 polymer ?
#
loop_
_entity_poly.entity_id
_entity_poly.type
_entity_poly.pdbx_seq_one_letter_code
_entity_poly.pdbx_strand_id
1 'polypeptide(L)'
;SSRVVSSCTGSYVAANKAIVGANAFAHEAGIHQDGMLKHASTYEIIAPETVGADGSQLVLGKHSGRHALRKRLAALGYELEDERFVEVFARFKELADRKKVVNERDLAVLAAGAQEHAPAGWSLRQLQVASGTHLIPTATVELRAPDGATRVASATGTGPVDASCRAVNAIVGNLAELQGFTIRNVSEGLDALGEVTVRVRDFHSGVGCVGHGAHTDVVTASTEAYVDALNALNALAHARRRRPSDAPAATPSFTFAAAEAVAPGAHA
;
A
#
# COMPACT_ATOMS: atom_id res chain seq x y z
N SER A 1 7.09 20.67 -14.43
CA SER A 1 6.28 19.80 -13.54
C SER A 1 6.61 20.12 -12.09
N SER A 2 5.60 20.14 -11.20
CA SER A 2 5.79 20.37 -9.75
C SER A 2 6.78 19.40 -9.11
N ARG A 3 6.91 18.18 -9.65
CA ARG A 3 7.92 17.18 -9.26
C ARG A 3 9.35 17.65 -9.52
N VAL A 4 9.59 18.30 -10.66
CA VAL A 4 10.92 18.85 -11.04
C VAL A 4 11.30 20.04 -10.16
N VAL A 5 10.33 20.91 -9.87
CA VAL A 5 10.57 22.05 -8.95
C VAL A 5 10.86 21.53 -7.54
N SER A 6 10.09 20.57 -7.06
CA SER A 6 10.29 19.95 -5.74
C SER A 6 11.67 19.26 -5.63
N SER A 7 12.13 18.58 -6.68
CA SER A 7 13.47 17.98 -6.71
C SER A 7 14.60 19.02 -6.77
N CYS A 8 14.38 20.17 -7.42
CA CYS A 8 15.40 21.22 -7.52
C CYS A 8 15.48 22.10 -6.26
N THR A 9 14.38 22.31 -5.54
CA THR A 9 14.31 23.25 -4.40
C THR A 9 14.30 22.56 -3.04
N GLY A 10 14.21 21.22 -3.00
CA GLY A 10 14.07 20.45 -1.76
C GLY A 10 12.75 20.68 -1.01
N SER A 11 11.86 21.50 -1.57
CA SER A 11 10.56 21.81 -0.98
C SER A 11 9.49 20.87 -1.53
N TYR A 12 8.92 20.04 -0.68
CA TYR A 12 7.85 19.12 -1.04
C TYR A 12 6.55 19.87 -1.34
N VAL A 13 5.80 19.38 -2.33
CA VAL A 13 4.46 19.90 -2.62
C VAL A 13 3.52 19.44 -1.50
N ALA A 14 2.93 20.40 -0.79
CA ALA A 14 1.93 20.10 0.24
C ALA A 14 0.76 19.30 -0.36
N ALA A 15 0.24 18.32 0.39
CA ALA A 15 -0.81 17.42 -0.11
C ALA A 15 -2.09 18.18 -0.51
N ASN A 16 -2.41 19.28 0.16
CA ASN A 16 -3.54 20.17 -0.11
C ASN A 16 -3.20 21.31 -1.09
N LYS A 17 -2.01 21.32 -1.72
CA LYS A 17 -1.66 22.35 -2.70
C LYS A 17 -2.62 22.24 -3.89
N ALA A 18 -3.23 23.36 -4.26
CA ALA A 18 -4.16 23.42 -5.39
C ALA A 18 -3.55 22.80 -6.66
N ILE A 19 -4.36 22.02 -7.39
CA ILE A 19 -4.07 21.37 -8.68
C ILE A 19 -3.02 20.25 -8.61
N VAL A 20 -1.92 20.45 -7.89
CA VAL A 20 -0.74 19.56 -7.94
C VAL A 20 -0.50 18.75 -6.67
N GLY A 21 -1.25 19.03 -5.60
CA GLY A 21 -1.18 18.29 -4.35
C GLY A 21 -1.82 16.91 -4.47
N ALA A 22 -1.31 15.93 -3.72
CA ALA A 22 -1.82 14.56 -3.75
C ALA A 22 -3.32 14.45 -3.38
N ASN A 23 -3.86 15.42 -2.64
CA ASN A 23 -5.27 15.47 -2.25
C ASN A 23 -6.11 16.41 -3.13
N ALA A 24 -5.55 16.99 -4.20
CA ALA A 24 -6.24 18.00 -5.02
C ALA A 24 -7.50 17.45 -5.71
N PHE A 25 -7.54 16.14 -5.95
CA PHE A 25 -8.66 15.42 -6.57
C PHE A 25 -9.12 14.22 -5.73
N ALA A 26 -8.89 14.28 -4.41
CA ALA A 26 -9.25 13.23 -3.47
C ALA A 26 -10.54 13.60 -2.72
N HIS A 27 -11.50 12.67 -2.67
CA HIS A 27 -12.83 12.92 -2.09
C HIS A 27 -13.16 11.92 -0.97
N GLU A 28 -13.27 12.43 0.26
CA GLU A 28 -13.51 11.62 1.47
C GLU A 28 -14.97 11.66 1.96
N ALA A 29 -15.65 12.81 1.84
CA ALA A 29 -16.96 13.02 2.43
C ALA A 29 -18.07 12.31 1.63
N GLY A 30 -18.92 11.52 2.31
CA GLY A 30 -19.97 10.74 1.65
C GLY A 30 -20.94 11.55 0.79
N ILE A 31 -21.23 12.81 1.15
CA ILE A 31 -22.04 13.73 0.32
C ILE A 31 -21.31 14.21 -0.93
N HIS A 32 -19.98 14.38 -0.87
CA HIS A 32 -19.16 14.76 -2.01
C HIS A 32 -18.98 13.60 -2.98
N GLN A 33 -18.88 12.38 -2.44
CA GLN A 33 -18.83 11.15 -3.23
C GLN A 33 -20.14 10.90 -3.98
N ASP A 34 -21.30 11.07 -3.33
CA ASP A 34 -22.61 10.94 -3.98
C ASP A 34 -22.81 11.99 -5.10
N GLY A 35 -22.44 13.25 -4.84
CA GLY A 35 -22.55 14.29 -5.87
C GLY A 35 -21.58 14.09 -7.03
N MET A 36 -20.34 13.67 -6.79
CA MET A 36 -19.39 13.34 -7.86
C MET A 36 -19.85 12.16 -8.71
N LEU A 37 -20.43 11.12 -8.10
CA LEU A 37 -20.97 9.96 -8.83
C LEU A 37 -22.16 10.33 -9.73
N LYS A 38 -22.96 11.34 -9.33
CA LYS A 38 -24.07 11.85 -10.15
C LYS A 38 -23.58 12.81 -11.23
N HIS A 39 -22.74 13.77 -10.84
CA HIS A 39 -22.12 14.76 -11.73
C HIS A 39 -20.74 15.16 -11.19
N ALA A 40 -19.67 14.71 -11.84
CA ALA A 40 -18.30 14.99 -11.43
C ALA A 40 -18.01 16.51 -11.30
N SER A 41 -18.57 17.32 -12.19
CA SER A 41 -18.43 18.79 -12.19
C SER A 41 -19.02 19.49 -10.96
N THR A 42 -19.82 18.80 -10.14
CA THR A 42 -20.36 19.35 -8.90
C THR A 42 -19.25 19.65 -7.88
N TYR A 43 -18.18 18.86 -7.87
CA TYR A 43 -17.05 19.02 -6.94
C TYR A 43 -15.69 19.15 -7.63
N GLU A 44 -15.62 18.85 -8.92
CA GLU A 44 -14.41 18.98 -9.73
C GLU A 44 -14.59 20.12 -10.75
N ILE A 45 -14.14 21.32 -10.37
CA ILE A 45 -14.16 22.51 -11.25
C ILE A 45 -13.25 22.28 -12.48
N ILE A 46 -12.20 21.46 -12.32
CA ILE A 46 -11.25 21.09 -13.36
C ILE A 46 -11.12 19.57 -13.35
N ALA A 47 -11.24 18.92 -14.52
CA ALA A 47 -11.08 17.48 -14.65
C ALA A 47 -9.61 17.07 -14.36
N PRO A 48 -9.34 16.06 -13.51
CA PRO A 48 -7.98 15.68 -13.10
C PRO A 48 -7.05 15.38 -14.29
N GLU A 49 -7.59 14.80 -15.35
CA GLU A 49 -6.86 14.40 -16.56
C GLU A 49 -6.30 15.61 -17.31
N THR A 50 -6.99 16.76 -17.24
CA THR A 50 -6.56 18.00 -17.91
C THR A 50 -5.28 18.60 -17.33
N VAL A 51 -4.92 18.20 -16.11
CA VAL A 51 -3.68 18.62 -15.42
C VAL A 51 -2.69 17.46 -15.27
N GLY A 52 -2.95 16.34 -15.94
CA GLY A 52 -2.08 15.16 -15.95
C GLY A 52 -2.13 14.31 -14.67
N ALA A 53 -3.25 14.35 -13.93
CA ALA A 53 -3.51 13.43 -12.83
C ALA A 53 -4.24 12.17 -13.33
N ASP A 54 -4.02 11.03 -12.65
CA ASP A 54 -4.55 9.71 -13.03
C ASP A 54 -6.07 9.52 -12.76
N GLY A 55 -6.79 10.63 -12.56
CA GLY A 55 -8.23 10.64 -12.23
C GLY A 55 -8.53 10.92 -10.75
N SER A 56 -9.81 10.92 -10.42
CA SER A 56 -10.33 11.20 -9.07
C SER A 56 -10.10 10.03 -8.12
N GLN A 57 -9.65 10.31 -6.90
CA GLN A 57 -9.41 9.27 -5.89
C GLN A 57 -10.51 9.27 -4.83
N LEU A 58 -11.16 8.11 -4.67
CA LEU A 58 -12.09 7.86 -3.58
C LEU A 58 -11.31 7.42 -2.33
N VAL A 59 -11.20 8.31 -1.34
CA VAL A 59 -10.50 8.01 -0.09
C VAL A 59 -11.52 7.56 0.95
N LEU A 60 -11.26 6.42 1.59
CA LEU A 60 -12.10 5.93 2.68
C LEU A 60 -11.56 6.43 4.02
N GLY A 61 -12.39 7.18 4.73
CA GLY A 61 -12.11 7.74 6.05
C GLY A 61 -13.36 7.72 6.94
N LYS A 62 -13.30 8.40 8.09
CA LYS A 62 -14.37 8.36 9.11
C LYS A 62 -15.72 8.84 8.59
N HIS A 63 -15.72 9.70 7.58
CA HIS A 63 -16.92 10.24 6.95
C HIS A 63 -17.45 9.40 5.78
N SER A 64 -16.76 8.32 5.42
CA SER A 64 -17.22 7.44 4.35
C SER A 64 -18.43 6.63 4.80
N GLY A 65 -19.42 6.54 3.91
CA GLY A 65 -20.68 5.84 4.11
C GLY A 65 -20.66 4.39 3.64
N ARG A 66 -21.76 3.67 3.90
CA ARG A 66 -21.93 2.25 3.52
C ARG A 66 -21.73 2.02 2.02
N HIS A 67 -22.30 2.88 1.17
CA HIS A 67 -22.21 2.73 -0.28
C HIS A 67 -20.76 2.80 -0.79
N ALA A 68 -19.98 3.75 -0.28
CA ALA A 68 -18.57 3.92 -0.64
C ALA A 68 -17.72 2.71 -0.23
N LEU A 69 -17.92 2.22 1.00
CA LEU A 69 -17.25 1.01 1.48
C LEU A 69 -17.62 -0.21 0.62
N ARG A 70 -18.91 -0.40 0.31
CA ARG A 70 -19.40 -1.53 -0.49
C ARG A 70 -18.82 -1.52 -1.90
N LYS A 71 -18.82 -0.36 -2.56
CA LYS A 71 -18.22 -0.18 -3.89
C LYS A 71 -16.73 -0.50 -3.88
N ARG A 72 -16.00 -0.09 -2.83
CA ARG A 72 -14.57 -0.34 -2.73
C ARG A 72 -14.25 -1.81 -2.45
N LEU A 73 -15.02 -2.46 -1.59
CA LEU A 73 -14.91 -3.90 -1.32
C LEU A 73 -15.19 -4.72 -2.59
N ALA A 74 -16.24 -4.38 -3.34
CA ALA A 74 -16.55 -5.02 -4.62
C ALA A 74 -15.42 -4.83 -5.65
N ALA A 75 -14.84 -3.62 -5.75
CA ALA A 75 -13.69 -3.37 -6.63
C ALA A 75 -12.43 -4.18 -6.24
N LEU A 76 -12.33 -4.62 -4.98
CA LEU A 76 -11.28 -5.50 -4.48
C LEU A 76 -11.63 -7.00 -4.60
N GLY A 77 -12.83 -7.33 -5.14
CA GLY A 77 -13.30 -8.70 -5.29
C GLY A 77 -14.01 -9.28 -4.07
N TYR A 78 -14.35 -8.46 -3.06
CA TYR A 78 -15.10 -8.88 -1.88
C TYR A 78 -16.57 -8.54 -2.04
N GLU A 79 -17.39 -9.55 -2.34
CA GLU A 79 -18.85 -9.46 -2.23
C GLU A 79 -19.28 -10.03 -0.87
N LEU A 80 -19.87 -9.18 -0.04
CA LEU A 80 -20.34 -9.54 1.29
C LEU A 80 -21.86 -9.51 1.32
N GLU A 81 -22.43 -10.56 1.93
CA GLU A 81 -23.85 -10.60 2.31
C GLU A 81 -24.19 -9.49 3.31
N ASP A 82 -25.46 -9.09 3.37
CA ASP A 82 -25.89 -7.91 4.12
C ASP A 82 -25.58 -8.00 5.62
N GLU A 83 -25.78 -9.16 6.28
CA GLU A 83 -25.44 -9.30 7.70
C GLU A 83 -23.94 -9.10 7.94
N ARG A 84 -23.11 -9.74 7.12
CA ARG A 84 -21.65 -9.65 7.23
C ARG A 84 -21.12 -8.25 6.88
N PHE A 85 -21.75 -7.58 5.93
CA PHE A 85 -21.41 -6.20 5.59
C PHE A 85 -21.68 -5.24 6.76
N VAL A 86 -22.75 -5.44 7.53
CA VAL A 86 -23.06 -4.60 8.70
C VAL A 86 -21.94 -4.69 9.74
N GLU A 87 -21.45 -5.89 10.05
CA GLU A 87 -20.33 -6.11 10.97
C GLU A 87 -19.04 -5.45 10.48
N VAL A 88 -18.73 -5.65 9.19
CA VAL A 88 -17.55 -5.06 8.54
C VAL A 88 -17.61 -3.53 8.56
N PHE A 89 -18.79 -2.95 8.34
CA PHE A 89 -18.99 -1.51 8.38
C PHE A 89 -18.79 -0.93 9.79
N ALA A 90 -19.24 -1.63 10.83
CA ALA A 90 -19.01 -1.19 12.21
C ALA A 90 -17.50 -1.16 12.55
N ARG A 91 -16.79 -2.24 12.23
CA ARG A 91 -15.33 -2.34 12.43
C ARG A 91 -14.55 -1.34 11.57
N PHE A 92 -15.02 -1.07 10.36
CA PHE A 92 -14.49 -0.02 9.50
C PHE A 92 -14.57 1.36 10.17
N LYS A 93 -15.70 1.70 10.80
CA LYS A 93 -15.86 2.98 11.51
C LYS A 93 -14.89 3.11 12.67
N GLU A 94 -14.74 2.07 13.48
CA GLU A 94 -13.76 2.05 14.56
C GLU A 94 -12.33 2.24 14.06
N LEU A 95 -11.98 1.58 12.96
CA LEU A 95 -10.65 1.72 12.36
C LEU A 95 -10.44 3.13 11.79
N ALA A 96 -11.44 3.68 11.10
CA ALA A 96 -11.40 5.00 10.50
C ALA A 96 -11.40 6.14 11.54
N ASP A 97 -11.90 5.90 12.75
CA ASP A 97 -11.77 6.85 13.87
C ASP A 97 -10.33 6.93 14.38
N ARG A 98 -9.59 5.82 14.34
CA ARG A 98 -8.18 5.78 14.78
C ARG A 98 -7.20 6.15 13.66
N LYS A 99 -7.57 5.93 12.41
CA LYS A 99 -6.71 6.10 11.23
C LYS A 99 -7.41 6.98 10.20
N LYS A 100 -6.79 8.11 9.82
CA LYS A 100 -7.41 9.08 8.90
C LYS A 100 -7.75 8.49 7.53
N VAL A 101 -6.97 7.53 7.05
CA VAL A 101 -7.17 6.87 5.75
C VAL A 101 -7.11 5.37 5.90
N VAL A 102 -8.18 4.68 5.51
CA VAL A 102 -8.27 3.22 5.47
C VAL A 102 -7.83 2.73 4.09
N ASN A 103 -6.78 1.89 4.06
CA ASN A 103 -6.20 1.39 2.81
C ASN A 103 -6.80 0.03 2.38
N GLU A 104 -6.47 -0.44 1.18
CA GLU A 104 -7.04 -1.68 0.63
C GLU A 104 -6.76 -2.92 1.48
N ARG A 105 -5.61 -2.97 2.16
CA ARG A 105 -5.25 -4.08 3.06
C ARG A 105 -6.13 -4.09 4.30
N ASP A 106 -6.36 -2.93 4.89
CA ASP A 106 -7.29 -2.78 6.02
C ASP A 106 -8.68 -3.29 5.63
N LEU A 107 -9.16 -2.94 4.43
CA LEU A 107 -10.45 -3.41 3.90
C LEU A 107 -10.48 -4.93 3.70
N ALA A 108 -9.41 -5.52 3.18
CA ALA A 108 -9.28 -6.96 3.03
C ALA A 108 -9.36 -7.69 4.38
N VAL A 109 -8.68 -7.17 5.40
CA VAL A 109 -8.71 -7.71 6.77
C VAL A 109 -10.10 -7.59 7.38
N LEU A 110 -10.78 -6.47 7.16
CA LEU A 110 -12.15 -6.28 7.63
C LEU A 110 -13.10 -7.27 6.95
N ALA A 111 -13.04 -7.39 5.62
CA ALA A 111 -13.90 -8.27 4.81
C ALA A 111 -13.72 -9.77 5.10
N ALA A 112 -12.49 -10.19 5.39
CA ALA A 112 -12.17 -11.57 5.75
C ALA A 112 -12.87 -12.04 7.05
N GLY A 113 -13.48 -11.13 7.83
CA GLY A 113 -14.12 -11.43 9.10
C GLY A 113 -13.07 -11.78 10.15
N ALA A 114 -13.32 -11.47 11.42
CA ALA A 114 -12.44 -11.85 12.53
C ALA A 114 -12.50 -13.37 12.82
N GLN A 115 -12.40 -14.22 11.79
CA GLN A 115 -11.91 -15.58 11.97
C GLN A 115 -10.42 -15.48 12.22
N GLU A 116 -9.93 -16.28 13.17
CA GLU A 116 -8.54 -16.46 13.61
C GLU A 116 -7.58 -16.88 12.48
N HIS A 117 -7.55 -16.15 11.38
CA HIS A 117 -6.39 -16.13 10.53
C HIS A 117 -5.39 -15.27 11.28
N ALA A 118 -4.48 -15.97 11.97
CA ALA A 118 -3.11 -15.51 12.14
C ALA A 118 -2.78 -14.58 10.96
N PRO A 119 -2.34 -13.32 11.20
CA PRO A 119 -1.99 -12.43 10.11
C PRO A 119 -1.17 -13.24 9.10
N ALA A 120 -1.53 -13.19 7.82
CA ALA A 120 -0.87 -13.98 6.77
C ALA A 120 0.61 -13.58 6.55
N GLY A 121 1.18 -12.84 7.50
CA GLY A 121 2.51 -12.28 7.55
C GLY A 121 2.96 -12.11 9.00
N TRP A 122 4.09 -11.46 9.16
CA TRP A 122 4.69 -11.13 10.44
C TRP A 122 3.88 -10.08 11.20
N SER A 123 3.83 -10.16 12.52
CA SER A 123 3.26 -9.10 13.36
C SER A 123 4.19 -8.75 14.52
N LEU A 124 4.38 -7.46 14.76
CA LEU A 124 5.15 -6.97 15.91
C LEU A 124 4.43 -7.32 17.21
N ARG A 125 5.14 -7.97 18.14
CA ARG A 125 4.63 -8.32 19.47
C ARG A 125 5.27 -7.48 20.55
N GLN A 126 6.58 -7.33 20.48
CA GLN A 126 7.33 -6.53 21.42
C GLN A 126 8.40 -5.73 20.69
N LEU A 127 8.59 -4.50 21.13
CA LEU A 127 9.68 -3.64 20.74
C LEU A 127 10.27 -3.01 22.00
N GLN A 128 11.56 -3.23 22.22
CA GLN A 128 12.34 -2.52 23.23
C GLN A 128 13.49 -1.81 22.53
N VAL A 129 13.65 -0.52 22.80
CA VAL A 129 14.72 0.28 22.20
C VAL A 129 15.45 1.06 23.28
N ALA A 130 16.78 1.00 23.25
CA ALA A 130 17.67 1.84 24.03
C ALA A 130 18.40 2.77 23.07
N SER A 131 18.27 4.08 23.28
CA SER A 131 18.91 5.10 22.46
C SER A 131 19.18 6.35 23.31
N GLY A 132 20.22 7.09 22.96
CA GLY A 132 20.57 8.36 23.61
C GLY A 132 21.90 8.90 23.09
N THR A 133 22.28 10.08 23.55
CA THR A 133 23.54 10.72 23.15
C THR A 133 24.72 9.88 23.65
N HIS A 134 25.66 9.53 22.77
CA HIS A 134 26.81 8.64 23.03
C HIS A 134 26.48 7.19 23.40
N LEU A 135 25.22 6.77 23.27
CA LEU A 135 24.85 5.36 23.33
C LEU A 135 24.85 4.77 21.94
N ILE A 136 25.15 3.48 21.81
CA ILE A 136 24.92 2.73 20.58
C ILE A 136 23.42 2.39 20.53
N PRO A 137 22.64 2.97 19.60
CA PRO A 137 21.22 2.65 19.49
C PRO A 137 21.03 1.15 19.27
N THR A 138 20.22 0.54 20.14
CA THR A 138 20.02 -0.91 20.17
C THR A 138 18.53 -1.19 20.30
N ALA A 139 18.03 -2.09 19.47
CA ALA A 139 16.64 -2.54 19.52
C ALA A 139 16.59 -4.05 19.73
N THR A 140 15.62 -4.51 20.52
CA THR A 140 15.21 -5.91 20.63
C THR A 140 13.75 -6.00 20.17
N VAL A 141 13.52 -6.87 19.19
CA VAL A 141 12.23 -7.04 18.53
C VAL A 141 11.77 -8.47 18.72
N GLU A 142 10.51 -8.65 19.09
CA GLU A 142 9.80 -9.92 19.02
C GLU A 142 8.73 -9.82 17.94
N LEU A 143 8.81 -10.70 16.94
CA LEU A 143 7.79 -10.87 15.92
C LEU A 143 7.09 -12.21 16.09
N ARG A 144 5.78 -12.22 15.88
CA ARG A 144 5.05 -13.47 15.61
C ARG A 144 5.12 -13.75 14.12
N ALA A 145 5.58 -14.94 13.78
CA ALA A 145 5.67 -15.46 12.44
C ALA A 145 4.28 -15.92 11.92
N PRO A 146 4.13 -16.08 10.59
CA PRO A 146 2.89 -16.58 9.99
C PRO A 146 2.50 -17.98 10.48
N ASP A 147 3.48 -18.82 10.82
CA ASP A 147 3.31 -20.16 11.41
C ASP A 147 2.83 -20.13 12.88
N GLY A 148 2.73 -18.93 13.47
CA GLY A 148 2.30 -18.72 14.84
C GLY A 148 3.42 -18.71 15.87
N ALA A 149 4.63 -19.13 15.52
CA ALA A 149 5.79 -19.10 16.41
C ALA A 149 6.26 -17.66 16.66
N THR A 150 6.86 -17.40 17.83
CA THR A 150 7.51 -16.12 18.12
C THR A 150 9.00 -16.23 17.83
N ARG A 151 9.57 -15.14 17.32
CA ARG A 151 11.00 -15.02 17.02
C ARG A 151 11.50 -13.70 17.58
N VAL A 152 12.65 -13.76 18.23
CA VAL A 152 13.28 -12.61 18.88
C VAL A 152 14.64 -12.38 18.26
N ALA A 153 14.97 -11.12 18.02
CA ALA A 153 16.32 -10.71 17.66
C ALA A 153 16.61 -9.32 18.20
N SER A 154 17.91 -9.02 18.32
CA SER A 154 18.39 -7.69 18.63
C SER A 154 19.39 -7.24 17.59
N ALA A 155 19.47 -5.93 17.39
CA ALA A 155 20.44 -5.32 16.50
C ALA A 155 20.79 -3.91 16.96
N THR A 156 21.97 -3.46 16.52
CA THR A 156 22.42 -2.09 16.66
C THR A 156 22.21 -1.33 15.35
N GLY A 157 22.09 0.00 15.43
CA GLY A 157 21.92 0.85 14.25
C GLY A 157 22.43 2.27 14.50
N THR A 158 22.33 3.12 13.49
CA THR A 158 22.70 4.54 13.61
C THR A 158 21.67 5.36 14.38
N GLY A 159 20.48 4.79 14.62
CA GLY A 159 19.38 5.37 15.38
C GLY A 159 18.39 4.31 15.82
N PRO A 160 17.38 4.68 16.64
CA PRO A 160 16.40 3.73 17.19
C PRO A 160 15.59 3.03 16.09
N VAL A 161 15.22 3.76 15.04
CA VAL A 161 14.50 3.20 13.88
C VAL A 161 15.38 2.24 13.08
N ASP A 162 16.63 2.62 12.77
CA ASP A 162 17.56 1.75 12.04
C ASP A 162 17.85 0.45 12.81
N ALA A 163 18.11 0.55 14.12
CA ALA A 163 18.31 -0.60 14.98
C ALA A 163 17.08 -1.54 14.96
N SER A 164 15.87 -0.97 15.02
CA SER A 164 14.62 -1.74 14.97
C SER A 164 14.42 -2.45 13.64
N CYS A 165 14.64 -1.75 12.51
CA CYS A 165 14.57 -2.34 11.17
C CYS A 165 15.59 -3.47 10.97
N ARG A 166 16.83 -3.29 11.47
CA ARG A 166 17.86 -4.34 11.42
C ARG A 166 17.51 -5.55 12.26
N ALA A 167 16.93 -5.36 13.43
CA ALA A 167 16.44 -6.45 14.27
C ALA A 167 15.31 -7.22 13.58
N VAL A 168 14.37 -6.52 12.92
CA VAL A 168 13.35 -7.13 12.06
C VAL A 168 14.00 -7.95 10.94
N ASN A 169 15.01 -7.41 10.27
CA ASN A 169 15.71 -8.11 9.19
C ASN A 169 16.48 -9.35 9.67
N ALA A 170 16.99 -9.35 10.90
CA ALA A 170 17.61 -10.53 11.49
C ALA A 170 16.60 -11.68 11.69
N ILE A 171 15.30 -11.36 11.84
CA ILE A 171 14.21 -12.35 12.01
C ILE A 171 13.64 -12.79 10.66
N VAL A 172 13.32 -11.82 9.80
CA VAL A 172 12.57 -12.03 8.54
C VAL A 172 13.50 -12.35 7.36
N GLY A 173 14.76 -11.94 7.45
CA GLY A 173 15.73 -11.94 6.36
C GLY A 173 15.81 -10.59 5.65
N ASN A 174 16.96 -10.31 5.02
CA ASN A 174 17.17 -9.10 4.21
C ASN A 174 16.47 -9.24 2.85
N LEU A 175 15.16 -8.95 2.80
CA LEU A 175 14.36 -9.11 1.60
C LEU A 175 14.35 -7.87 0.70
N ALA A 176 14.53 -6.67 1.26
CA ALA A 176 14.32 -5.44 0.51
C ALA A 176 15.18 -4.26 0.99
N GLU A 177 15.43 -3.35 0.05
CA GLU A 177 16.02 -2.05 0.29
C GLU A 177 14.96 -1.06 0.78
N LEU A 178 15.24 -0.31 1.85
CA LEU A 178 14.41 0.81 2.27
C LEU A 178 14.65 2.00 1.32
N GLN A 179 13.64 2.39 0.54
CA GLN A 179 13.76 3.45 -0.46
C GLN A 179 13.12 4.77 -0.03
N GLY A 180 12.10 4.69 0.82
CA GLY A 180 11.35 5.86 1.24
C GLY A 180 10.87 5.70 2.66
N PHE A 181 10.97 6.78 3.42
CA PHE A 181 10.58 6.80 4.81
C PHE A 181 9.97 8.17 5.11
N THR A 182 8.71 8.20 5.52
CA THR A 182 7.99 9.45 5.77
C THR A 182 7.23 9.34 7.08
N ILE A 183 7.49 10.28 7.99
CA ILE A 183 6.76 10.45 9.24
C ILE A 183 5.86 11.67 9.11
N ARG A 184 4.61 11.54 9.54
CA ARG A 184 3.63 12.63 9.63
C ARG A 184 2.98 12.62 11.00
N ASN A 185 2.72 13.80 11.52
CA ASN A 185 1.88 13.93 12.69
C ASN A 185 0.41 14.06 12.25
N VAL A 186 -0.47 13.30 12.89
CA VAL A 186 -1.89 13.23 12.59
C VAL A 186 -2.70 14.12 13.52
N SER A 187 -2.31 14.22 14.79
CA SER A 187 -2.97 15.01 15.81
C SER A 187 -2.01 16.02 16.43
N GLU A 188 -2.51 16.89 17.30
CA GLU A 188 -1.72 17.87 18.03
C GLU A 188 -1.63 17.45 19.50
N GLY A 189 -0.55 17.82 20.19
CA GLY A 189 -0.30 17.42 21.57
C GLY A 189 0.98 16.61 21.75
N LEU A 190 1.36 16.35 23.01
CA LEU A 190 2.53 15.51 23.35
C LEU A 190 2.25 14.01 23.12
N ASP A 191 0.98 13.65 23.10
CA ASP A 191 0.41 12.32 22.83
C ASP A 191 -0.03 12.18 21.36
N ALA A 192 0.47 13.05 20.49
CA ALA A 192 0.05 13.08 19.12
C ALA A 192 0.41 11.78 18.37
N LEU A 193 -0.52 11.32 17.55
CA LEU A 193 -0.38 10.09 16.80
C LEU A 193 0.58 10.29 15.63
N GLY A 194 1.71 9.57 15.65
CA GLY A 194 2.66 9.52 14.55
C GLY A 194 2.26 8.49 13.51
N GLU A 195 2.01 8.93 12.28
CA GLU A 195 1.84 8.06 11.11
C GLU A 195 3.16 7.92 10.37
N VAL A 196 3.57 6.68 10.11
CA VAL A 196 4.78 6.36 9.35
C VAL A 196 4.41 5.58 8.10
N THR A 197 4.97 6.02 6.98
CA THR A 197 4.87 5.33 5.69
C THR A 197 6.26 4.92 5.25
N VAL A 198 6.43 3.63 4.95
CA VAL A 198 7.70 3.03 4.55
C VAL A 198 7.55 2.47 3.14
N ARG A 199 8.49 2.79 2.26
CA ARG A 199 8.58 2.21 0.92
C ARG A 199 9.82 1.34 0.84
N VAL A 200 9.62 0.07 0.47
CA VAL A 200 10.70 -0.90 0.30
C VAL A 200 10.73 -1.38 -1.14
N ARG A 201 11.91 -1.75 -1.64
CA ARG A 201 12.08 -2.38 -2.96
C ARG A 201 12.74 -3.73 -2.79
N ASP A 202 12.08 -4.77 -3.31
CA ASP A 202 12.63 -6.12 -3.35
C ASP A 202 13.97 -6.15 -4.09
N PHE A 203 15.00 -6.75 -3.48
CA PHE A 203 16.33 -6.81 -4.09
C PHE A 203 16.36 -7.66 -5.38
N HIS A 204 15.48 -8.66 -5.50
CA HIS A 204 15.53 -9.62 -6.59
C HIS A 204 14.65 -9.21 -7.78
N SER A 205 13.39 -8.86 -7.50
CA SER A 205 12.40 -8.51 -8.53
C SER A 205 12.35 -7.01 -8.84
N GLY A 206 13.02 -6.17 -8.05
CA GLY A 206 13.01 -4.71 -8.20
C GLY A 206 11.66 -4.05 -7.89
N VAL A 207 10.69 -4.79 -7.36
CA VAL A 207 9.34 -4.29 -7.12
C VAL A 207 9.25 -3.52 -5.81
N GLY A 208 8.61 -2.35 -5.88
CA GLY A 208 8.32 -1.51 -4.73
C GLY A 208 7.05 -1.92 -4.01
N CYS A 209 7.08 -1.95 -2.69
CA CYS A 209 5.92 -2.08 -1.81
C CYS A 209 5.90 -0.96 -0.77
N VAL A 210 4.72 -0.68 -0.24
CA VAL A 210 4.51 0.37 0.76
C VAL A 210 3.88 -0.27 1.99
N GLY A 211 4.39 0.08 3.17
CA GLY A 211 3.82 -0.27 4.46
C GLY A 211 3.49 0.95 5.30
N HIS A 212 2.57 0.79 6.23
CA HIS A 212 2.04 1.85 7.07
C HIS A 212 2.03 1.43 8.54
N GLY A 213 2.29 2.38 9.43
CA GLY A 213 2.21 2.20 10.88
C GLY A 213 1.72 3.49 11.53
N ALA A 214 1.00 3.37 12.63
CA ALA A 214 0.43 4.52 13.32
C ALA A 214 0.44 4.26 14.83
N HIS A 215 1.24 5.04 15.55
CA HIS A 215 1.44 4.87 16.99
C HIS A 215 1.88 6.19 17.62
N THR A 216 1.61 6.40 18.91
CA THR A 216 2.06 7.59 19.64
C THR A 216 3.59 7.61 19.79
N ASP A 217 4.19 6.44 20.01
CA ASP A 217 5.62 6.20 19.82
C ASP A 217 5.98 6.05 18.33
N VAL A 218 6.73 7.02 17.80
CA VAL A 218 7.20 7.05 16.41
C VAL A 218 8.09 5.86 16.06
N VAL A 219 8.88 5.34 16.99
CA VAL A 219 9.77 4.19 16.75
C VAL A 219 8.94 2.92 16.57
N THR A 220 7.89 2.75 17.38
CA THR A 220 6.92 1.67 17.21
C THR A 220 6.19 1.79 15.88
N ALA A 221 5.63 2.96 15.56
CA ALA A 221 4.96 3.20 14.28
C ALA A 221 5.88 2.90 13.09
N SER A 222 7.16 3.27 13.19
CA SER A 222 8.16 3.01 12.16
C SER A 222 8.42 1.52 11.96
N THR A 223 8.53 0.78 13.07
CA THR A 223 8.77 -0.67 13.05
C THR A 223 7.57 -1.42 12.49
N GLU A 224 6.35 -1.05 12.89
CA GLU A 224 5.11 -1.59 12.33
C GLU A 224 4.98 -1.32 10.83
N ALA A 225 5.26 -0.08 10.39
CA ALA A 225 5.24 0.29 8.99
C ALA A 225 6.24 -0.53 8.15
N TYR A 226 7.42 -0.80 8.70
CA TYR A 226 8.42 -1.63 8.04
C TYR A 226 7.98 -3.10 7.94
N VAL A 227 7.45 -3.67 9.02
CA VAL A 227 6.90 -5.03 9.03
C VAL A 227 5.73 -5.16 8.03
N ASP A 228 4.86 -4.16 7.96
CA ASP A 228 3.75 -4.12 7.00
C ASP A 228 4.25 -4.12 5.54
N ALA A 229 5.31 -3.34 5.25
CA ALA A 229 5.93 -3.27 3.93
C ALA A 229 6.53 -4.61 3.50
N LEU A 230 7.22 -5.30 4.42
CA LEU A 230 7.79 -6.63 4.19
C LEU A 230 6.70 -7.69 3.97
N ASN A 231 5.59 -7.58 4.71
CA ASN A 231 4.44 -8.46 4.49
C ASN A 231 3.79 -8.26 3.12
N ALA A 232 3.66 -7.01 2.66
CA ALA A 232 3.14 -6.71 1.33
C ALA A 232 4.04 -7.31 0.24
N LEU A 233 5.36 -7.25 0.44
CA LEU A 233 6.35 -7.86 -0.45
C LEU A 233 6.16 -9.38 -0.54
N ASN A 234 6.06 -10.06 0.61
CA ASN A 234 5.87 -11.50 0.68
C ASN A 234 4.55 -11.94 0.04
N ALA A 235 3.46 -11.21 0.31
CA ALA A 235 2.16 -11.48 -0.30
C ALA A 235 2.22 -11.37 -1.84
N LEU A 236 2.89 -10.34 -2.36
CA LEU A 236 3.07 -10.16 -3.81
C LEU A 236 3.90 -11.29 -4.43
N ALA A 237 4.98 -11.71 -3.77
CA ALA A 237 5.82 -12.83 -4.21
C ALA A 237 5.00 -14.14 -4.27
N HIS A 238 4.16 -14.41 -3.27
CA HIS A 238 3.28 -15.57 -3.27
C HIS A 238 2.19 -15.51 -4.36
N ALA A 239 1.59 -14.33 -4.60
CA ALA A 239 0.60 -14.15 -5.66
C ALA A 239 1.19 -14.38 -7.05
N ARG A 240 2.43 -13.95 -7.30
CA ARG A 240 3.14 -14.19 -8.57
C ARG A 240 3.44 -15.66 -8.80
N ARG A 241 3.83 -16.40 -7.76
CA ARG A 241 4.08 -17.86 -7.86
C ARG A 241 2.81 -18.68 -8.11
N ARG A 242 1.64 -18.15 -7.75
CA ARG A 242 0.33 -18.82 -7.95
C ARG A 242 -0.31 -18.53 -9.30
N ARG A 243 0.19 -17.54 -10.07
CA ARG A 243 -0.20 -17.42 -11.48
C ARG A 243 0.51 -18.52 -12.26
N PRO A 244 -0.20 -19.41 -12.97
CA PRO A 244 0.44 -20.30 -13.93
C PRO A 244 1.20 -19.45 -14.94
N SER A 245 2.46 -19.78 -15.19
CA SER A 245 3.27 -19.20 -16.24
C SER A 245 2.55 -19.38 -17.59
N ASP A 246 2.48 -18.29 -18.35
CA ASP A 246 2.37 -18.22 -19.81
C ASP A 246 1.82 -19.46 -20.52
N ALA A 247 0.57 -19.35 -21.00
CA ALA A 247 0.11 -20.13 -22.13
C ALA A 247 1.16 -19.98 -23.27
N PRO A 248 1.49 -21.07 -23.99
CA PRO A 248 2.49 -21.00 -25.04
C PRO A 248 2.04 -19.97 -26.08
N ALA A 249 2.98 -19.10 -26.49
CA ALA A 249 2.77 -18.13 -27.54
C ALA A 249 2.08 -18.80 -28.73
N ALA A 250 0.87 -18.34 -29.04
CA ALA A 250 0.18 -18.75 -30.26
C ALA A 250 1.07 -18.37 -31.44
N THR A 251 1.68 -19.37 -32.06
CA THR A 251 2.36 -19.24 -33.36
C THR A 251 1.36 -18.62 -34.33
N PRO A 252 1.65 -17.46 -34.96
CA PRO A 252 0.79 -16.94 -35.99
C PRO A 252 0.87 -17.88 -37.20
N SER A 253 -0.22 -18.57 -37.50
CA SER A 253 -0.39 -19.32 -38.73
C SER A 253 -0.49 -18.34 -39.89
N PHE A 254 0.63 -18.10 -40.58
CA PHE A 254 0.61 -17.45 -41.88
C PHE A 254 0.15 -18.47 -42.93
N THR A 255 -1.12 -18.38 -43.33
CA THR A 255 -1.61 -18.96 -44.58
C THR A 255 -0.94 -18.22 -45.74
N PHE A 256 0.01 -18.86 -46.42
CA PHE A 256 0.48 -18.40 -47.72
C PHE A 256 -0.60 -18.72 -48.75
N ALA A 257 -1.21 -17.69 -49.33
CA ALA A 257 -2.02 -17.82 -50.53
C ALA A 257 -1.11 -18.30 -51.68
N ALA A 258 -1.47 -19.41 -52.30
CA ALA A 258 -0.81 -19.91 -53.49
C ALA A 258 -0.99 -18.89 -54.63
N ALA A 259 0.11 -18.32 -55.10
CA ALA A 259 0.15 -17.58 -56.35
C ALA A 259 0.32 -18.58 -57.50
N GLU A 260 -0.63 -18.54 -58.44
CA GLU A 260 -0.59 -19.26 -59.71
C GLU A 260 0.68 -18.90 -60.48
N ALA A 261 1.53 -19.89 -60.74
CA ALA A 261 2.61 -19.78 -61.70
C ALA A 261 2.11 -20.26 -63.07
N VAL A 262 1.90 -19.28 -63.95
CA VAL A 262 1.63 -19.42 -65.38
C VAL A 262 2.77 -20.17 -66.06
N ALA A 263 2.43 -21.24 -66.78
CA ALA A 263 3.36 -21.98 -67.64
C ALA A 263 3.67 -21.19 -68.93
N PRO A 264 4.94 -21.11 -69.37
CA PRO A 264 5.25 -20.85 -70.77
C PRO A 264 5.55 -22.18 -71.49
N GLY A 265 4.79 -22.41 -72.56
CA GLY A 265 5.00 -23.51 -73.49
C GLY A 265 6.26 -23.33 -74.37
N ALA A 266 6.87 -24.48 -74.66
CA ALA A 266 7.61 -24.91 -75.85
C ALA A 266 8.23 -23.86 -76.79
N HIS A 267 9.54 -24.02 -77.07
CA HIS A 267 10.07 -24.12 -78.43
C HIS A 267 11.48 -24.73 -78.45
N ALA A 268 11.64 -25.73 -79.32
CA ALA A 268 12.85 -26.37 -79.88
C ALA A 268 13.70 -27.29 -78.98
#